data_AF-A0AAV3Y6Q5-F1
#
_entry.id   AF-A0AAV3Y6Q5-F1
#
_cell.length_a   1.000
_cell.length_b   1.000
_cell.length_c   1.000
_cell.angle_alpha   90.00
_cell.angle_beta   90.00
_cell.angle_gamma   90.00
#
_symmetry.space_group_name_H-M   'P 1'
#
loop_
_entity.id
_entity.type
_entity.pdbx_description
1 polymer ?
#
loop_
_entity_poly.entity_id
_entity_poly.type
_entity_poly.pdbx_seq_one_letter_code
_entity_poly.pdbx_strand_id
1 'polypeptide(L)'
;MYCRKAKLKLLMKSILEEHKCGKVRLLIILEESDNPVVKTVQPSLKTGRKWKVTEAVNEAKECLKIKEVIGQTQTTAGALDQPQPNDGIKQKARKKGT
;
A
#
# COMPACT_ATOMS: atom_id res chain seq x y z
N MET A 1 -30.16 -10.70 28.61
CA MET A 1 -29.56 -12.02 28.95
C MET A 1 -28.49 -12.35 27.92
N TYR A 2 -27.21 -12.42 28.33
CA TYR A 2 -26.13 -12.86 27.44
C TYR A 2 -26.07 -14.39 27.39
N CYS A 3 -25.97 -14.94 26.18
CA CYS A 3 -26.11 -16.37 25.92
C CYS A 3 -24.98 -17.18 26.58
N ARG A 4 -25.27 -17.91 27.67
CA ARG A 4 -24.31 -18.76 28.41
C ARG A 4 -23.92 -20.07 27.68
N LYS A 5 -24.58 -20.38 26.55
CA LYS A 5 -24.39 -21.64 25.79
C LYS A 5 -23.84 -21.45 24.37
N ALA A 6 -23.71 -20.21 23.89
CA ALA A 6 -23.10 -19.95 22.59
C ALA A 6 -21.57 -20.10 22.73
N LYS A 7 -21.05 -21.32 22.57
CA LYS A 7 -19.62 -21.53 22.37
C LYS A 7 -19.26 -20.90 21.02
N LEU A 8 -18.77 -19.67 21.05
CA LEU A 8 -18.17 -19.01 19.89
C LEU A 8 -17.05 -19.92 19.38
N LYS A 9 -17.27 -20.59 18.24
CA LYS A 9 -16.21 -21.29 17.54
C LYS A 9 -15.30 -20.21 16.97
N LEU A 10 -14.14 -20.03 17.60
CA LEU A 10 -13.08 -19.24 17.00
C LEU A 10 -12.74 -19.85 15.63
N LEU A 11 -12.83 -19.02 14.60
CA LEU A 11 -12.48 -19.40 13.25
C LEU A 11 -10.95 -19.50 13.17
N MET A 12 -10.40 -20.66 13.58
CA MET A 12 -8.96 -20.93 13.58
C MET A 12 -8.31 -20.66 12.22
N LYS A 13 -9.05 -20.89 11.12
CA LYS A 13 -8.61 -20.56 9.77
C LYS A 13 -8.33 -19.06 9.60
N SER A 14 -9.25 -18.21 10.07
CA SER A 14 -9.11 -16.75 9.96
C SER A 14 -7.87 -16.24 10.68
N ILE A 15 -7.62 -16.73 11.89
CA ILE A 15 -6.46 -16.34 12.70
C ILE A 15 -5.15 -16.76 12.02
N LEU A 16 -5.12 -17.96 11.43
CA LEU A 16 -3.95 -18.43 10.70
C LEU A 16 -3.69 -17.58 9.44
N GLU A 17 -4.73 -17.22 8.69
CA GLU A 17 -4.58 -16.35 7.52
C GLU A 17 -4.11 -14.95 7.91
N GLU A 18 -4.66 -14.37 8.99
CA GLU A 18 -4.20 -13.08 9.51
C GLU A 18 -2.72 -13.14 9.95
N HIS A 19 -2.32 -14.19 10.67
CA HIS A 19 -0.93 -14.38 11.07
C HIS A 19 0.02 -14.53 9.86
N LYS A 20 -0.39 -15.24 8.81
CA LYS A 20 0.40 -15.34 7.56
C LYS A 20 0.51 -13.98 6.88
N CYS A 21 -0.61 -13.28 6.73
CA CYS A 21 -0.68 -11.94 6.14
C CYS A 21 0.22 -10.96 6.90
N GLY A 22 0.17 -10.97 8.23
CA GLY A 22 1.02 -10.14 9.08
C GLY A 22 2.52 -10.38 8.86
N LYS A 23 2.94 -11.64 8.72
CA LYS A 23 4.33 -12.00 8.43
C LYS A 23 4.79 -11.53 7.05
N VAL A 24 3.97 -11.76 6.03
CA VAL A 24 4.24 -11.33 4.65
C VAL A 24 4.35 -9.80 4.58
N ARG A 25 3.38 -9.10 5.18
CA ARG A 25 3.35 -7.64 5.23
C ARG A 25 4.60 -7.07 5.89
N LEU A 26 5.00 -7.60 7.03
CA LEU A 26 6.21 -7.13 7.73
C LEU A 26 7.46 -7.31 6.87
N LEU A 27 7.58 -8.45 6.17
CA LEU A 27 8.71 -8.68 5.27
C LEU A 27 8.75 -7.67 4.13
N ILE A 28 7.61 -7.43 3.47
CA ILE A 28 7.52 -6.46 2.37
C ILE A 28 7.94 -5.07 2.85
N ILE A 29 7.43 -4.61 4.00
CA ILE A 29 7.78 -3.30 4.57
C ILE A 29 9.29 -3.18 4.85
N LEU A 30 9.88 -4.23 5.41
CA LEU A 30 11.32 -4.25 5.72
C LEU A 30 12.17 -4.29 4.44
N GLU A 31 11.68 -4.94 3.39
CA GLU A 31 12.35 -5.01 2.08
C GLU A 31 12.25 -3.69 1.32
N GLU A 32 11.13 -2.98 1.44
CA GLU A 32 10.87 -1.67 0.83
C GLU A 32 11.51 -0.50 1.60
N SER A 33 12.04 -0.73 2.81
CA SER A 33 12.62 0.34 3.64
C SER A 33 13.78 1.08 2.95
N ASP A 34 13.80 2.41 3.00
CA ASP A 34 14.89 3.22 2.43
C ASP A 34 16.23 3.04 3.15
N ASN A 35 16.21 2.52 4.38
CA ASN A 35 17.42 2.35 5.17
C ASN A 35 18.19 1.08 4.75
N PRO A 36 19.44 1.20 4.26
CA PRO A 36 20.22 0.06 3.80
C PRO A 36 20.52 -0.94 4.93
N VAL A 37 20.71 -0.47 6.16
CA VAL A 37 21.00 -1.34 7.31
C VAL A 37 19.79 -2.22 7.62
N VAL A 38 18.59 -1.66 7.54
CA VAL A 38 17.34 -2.40 7.78
C VAL A 38 17.12 -3.47 6.72
N LYS A 39 17.42 -3.16 5.45
CA LYS A 39 17.40 -4.12 4.34
C LYS A 39 18.38 -5.27 4.56
N THR A 40 19.61 -4.98 4.98
CA THR A 40 20.65 -6.01 5.17
C THR A 40 20.40 -6.92 6.38
N VAL A 41 19.90 -6.36 7.48
CA VAL A 41 19.69 -7.10 8.75
C VAL A 41 18.34 -7.86 8.76
N GLN A 42 17.54 -7.75 7.68
CA GLN A 42 16.22 -8.33 7.61
C GLN A 42 16.23 -9.84 7.98
N PRO A 43 15.37 -10.27 8.92
CA PRO A 43 15.37 -11.65 9.37
C PRO A 43 14.81 -12.58 8.28
N SER A 44 15.49 -13.71 8.06
CA SER A 44 14.95 -14.80 7.24
C SER A 44 13.73 -15.43 7.95
N LEU A 45 12.55 -15.29 7.36
CA LEU A 45 11.31 -15.82 7.92
C LEU A 45 11.28 -17.35 7.80
N LYS A 46 11.43 -18.04 8.93
CA LYS A 46 11.21 -19.48 9.02
C LYS A 46 9.71 -19.77 9.05
N THR A 47 9.18 -20.41 8.00
CA THR A 47 7.81 -20.95 8.00
C THR A 47 7.78 -22.47 8.07
N GLY A 48 6.65 -22.99 8.52
CA GLY A 48 6.40 -24.43 8.54
C GLY A 48 6.05 -24.98 7.16
N ARG A 49 5.96 -26.31 7.05
CA ARG A 49 5.73 -27.05 5.79
C ARG A 49 4.46 -26.65 5.02
N LYS A 50 3.44 -26.14 5.72
CA LYS A 50 2.10 -25.90 5.14
C LYS A 50 2.01 -24.67 4.23
N TRP A 51 2.99 -23.76 4.28
CA TRP A 51 2.99 -22.58 3.42
C TRP A 51 4.42 -22.02 3.27
N LYS A 52 4.71 -21.48 2.08
CA LYS A 52 6.00 -20.88 1.78
C LYS A 52 5.85 -19.36 1.74
N VAL A 53 6.74 -18.66 2.44
CA VAL A 53 6.74 -17.19 2.50
C VAL A 53 6.98 -16.58 1.14
N THR A 54 7.95 -17.11 0.40
CA THR A 54 8.39 -16.56 -0.88
C THR A 54 7.26 -16.53 -1.91
N GLU A 55 6.48 -17.61 -1.99
CA GLU A 55 5.31 -17.69 -2.87
C GLU A 55 4.24 -16.65 -2.46
N ALA A 56 3.93 -16.56 -1.17
CA ALA A 56 2.93 -15.61 -0.65
C ALA A 56 3.36 -14.13 -0.79
N VAL A 57 4.66 -13.84 -0.68
CA VAL A 57 5.23 -12.50 -0.89
C VAL A 57 5.15 -12.12 -2.36
N ASN A 58 5.49 -13.04 -3.26
CA ASN A 58 5.39 -12.79 -4.70
C ASN A 58 3.95 -12.54 -5.11
N GLU A 59 3.01 -13.36 -4.66
CA GLU A 59 1.58 -13.17 -4.89
C GLU A 59 1.10 -11.79 -4.38
N ALA A 60 1.51 -11.40 -3.17
CA ALA A 60 1.17 -10.09 -2.62
C ALA A 60 1.73 -8.92 -3.46
N LYS A 61 2.98 -9.04 -3.95
CA LYS A 61 3.60 -8.05 -4.85
C LYS A 61 2.87 -7.99 -6.20
N GLU A 62 2.46 -9.12 -6.75
CA GLU A 62 1.67 -9.18 -7.99
C GLU A 62 0.30 -8.53 -7.81
N CYS A 63 -0.40 -8.81 -6.70
CA CYS A 63 -1.66 -8.14 -6.37
C CYS A 63 -1.48 -6.62 -6.22
N LEU A 64 -0.39 -6.17 -5.60
CA LEU A 64 -0.08 -4.75 -5.49
C LEU A 64 0.11 -4.11 -6.87
N LYS A 65 0.89 -4.76 -7.74
CA LYS A 65 1.09 -4.31 -9.12
C LYS A 65 -0.24 -4.22 -9.90
N ILE A 66 -1.10 -5.22 -9.77
CA ILE A 66 -2.43 -5.21 -10.40
C ILE A 66 -3.26 -4.04 -9.85
N LYS A 67 -3.22 -3.80 -8.53
CA LYS A 67 -3.92 -2.67 -7.91
C LYS A 67 -3.40 -1.32 -8.41
N GLU A 68 -2.10 -1.16 -8.61
CA GLU A 68 -1.51 0.05 -9.18
C GLU A 68 -2.00 0.29 -10.61
N VAL A 69 -2.02 -0.74 -11.45
CA VAL A 69 -2.52 -0.66 -12.83
C VAL A 69 -4.00 -0.26 -12.87
N ILE A 70 -4.83 -0.91 -12.04
CA ILE A 70 -6.27 -0.62 -11.96
C ILE A 70 -6.51 0.77 -11.36
N GLY A 71 -5.78 1.13 -10.31
CA GLY A 71 -5.89 2.42 -9.62
C GLY A 71 -5.47 3.60 -10.48
N GLN A 72 -4.40 3.45 -11.28
CA GLN A 72 -3.97 4.45 -12.26
C GLN A 72 -5.03 4.72 -13.33
N THR A 73 -5.76 3.68 -13.76
CA THR A 73 -6.77 3.77 -14.81
C THR A 73 -7.98 4.64 -14.39
N GLN A 74 -8.21 4.89 -13.09
CA GLN A 74 -9.35 5.69 -12.61
C GLN A 74 -9.10 7.20 -12.56
N THR A 75 -7.88 7.70 -12.77
CA THR A 75 -7.59 9.13 -12.57
C THR A 75 -8.03 10.02 -13.74
N THR A 76 -8.33 9.47 -14.92
CA THR A 76 -8.67 10.26 -16.11
C THR A 76 -10.16 10.53 -16.31
N ALA A 77 -11.04 10.01 -15.44
CA ALA A 77 -12.49 10.19 -15.54
C ALA A 77 -13.06 11.26 -14.59
N GLY A 78 -12.21 12.12 -14.01
CA GLY A 78 -12.61 13.26 -13.17
C GLY A 78 -11.98 14.60 -13.54
N ALA A 79 -11.17 14.66 -14.62
CA ALA A 79 -10.38 15.84 -15.00
C ALA A 79 -11.10 16.79 -15.98
N LEU A 80 -12.43 16.74 -16.07
CA LEU A 80 -13.24 17.63 -16.91
C LEU A 80 -14.12 18.58 -16.07
N ASP A 81 -13.64 19.11 -14.93
CA ASP A 81 -14.26 20.31 -14.34
C ASP A 81 -13.38 21.04 -13.29
N GLN A 82 -12.18 21.51 -13.66
CA GLN A 82 -11.49 22.50 -12.82
C GLN A 82 -11.11 23.75 -13.62
N PRO A 83 -11.64 24.95 -13.28
CA PRO A 83 -11.14 26.19 -13.83
C PRO A 83 -9.71 26.40 -13.35
N GLN A 84 -8.81 26.69 -14.29
CA GLN A 84 -7.38 26.93 -14.02
C GLN A 84 -7.21 28.09 -13.01
N PRO A 85 -6.31 27.95 -12.02
CA PRO A 85 -5.99 29.05 -11.11
C PRO A 85 -5.29 30.17 -11.89
N ASN A 86 -5.81 31.38 -11.74
CA ASN A 86 -5.36 32.57 -12.44
C ASN A 86 -4.08 33.11 -11.77
N ASP A 87 -2.92 32.69 -12.25
CA ASP A 87 -1.63 33.16 -11.76
C ASP A 87 -1.15 34.39 -12.54
N GLY A 88 -1.03 35.51 -11.83
CA GLY A 88 0.14 36.37 -11.98
C GLY A 88 0.03 37.55 -12.93
N ILE A 89 -0.36 38.69 -12.35
CA ILE A 89 0.04 40.07 -12.68
C ILE A 89 1.46 40.13 -13.29
N LYS A 90 1.60 40.68 -14.52
CA LYS A 90 2.87 41.27 -14.99
C LYS A 90 2.71 42.78 -15.12
N GLN A 91 3.22 43.49 -14.12
CA GLN A 91 3.56 44.91 -14.21
C GLN A 91 4.57 45.09 -15.35
N LYS A 92 4.27 45.92 -16.36
CA LYS A 92 5.30 46.50 -17.23
C LYS A 92 5.51 47.95 -16.84
N ALA A 93 6.69 48.18 -16.28
CA ALA A 93 7.20 49.47 -15.87
C ALA A 93 7.41 50.44 -17.06
N ARG A 94 7.24 51.71 -16.72
CA ARG A 94 7.27 52.95 -17.49
C ARG A 94 8.70 53.42 -17.85
N LYS A 95 8.91 53.94 -19.08
CA LYS A 95 9.74 55.12 -19.51
C LYS A 95 10.30 54.89 -20.94
N LYS A 96 10.44 55.84 -21.88
CA LYS A 96 10.30 57.32 -22.01
C LYS A 96 9.69 57.57 -23.41
N GLY A 97 8.94 58.64 -23.72
CA GLY A 97 9.16 60.05 -23.43
C GLY A 97 9.80 60.70 -24.65
N THR A 98 8.94 61.36 -25.45
CA THR A 98 9.13 62.47 -26.41
C THR A 98 10.28 62.44 -27.41
#